data_AF-A0A7S3ASL1-F1
#
_entry.id   AF-A0A7S3ASL1-F1
#
_cell.length_a   1.000
_cell.length_b   1.000
_cell.length_c   1.000
_cell.angle_alpha   90.00
_cell.angle_beta   90.00
_cell.angle_gamma   90.00
#
_symmetry.space_group_name_H-M   'P 1'
#
loop_
_entity.id
_entity.type
_entity.pdbx_description
1 polymer ?
#
loop_
_entity_poly.entity_id
_entity_poly.type
_entity_poly.pdbx_seq_one_letter_code
_entity_poly.pdbx_strand_id
1 'polypeptide(L)'
;RSLRGGLRDDVNEVVLMHGMSHEVLLSVLKDGLNERFAGLNAGAAYGNGIYLAEDAGKNDQYVGAADECYNPSSELHQRLFSGNEQHPSKVHYILVCRAALGHHVRTEMSKPKATGMDDGRPIFPKTP
;
A
#
# COMPACT_ATOMS: atom_id res chain seq x y z
N ARG A 1 3.12 20.45 -2.50
CA ARG A 1 3.16 20.06 -3.93
C ARG A 1 1.90 19.24 -4.21
N SER A 2 0.97 19.73 -5.05
CA SER A 2 -0.22 18.97 -5.46
C SER A 2 0.21 17.86 -6.43
N LEU A 3 -0.21 16.61 -6.17
CA LEU A 3 -0.14 15.52 -7.15
C LEU A 3 -0.93 16.00 -8.37
N ARG A 4 -0.21 16.25 -9.48
CA ARG A 4 -0.69 17.09 -10.58
C ARG A 4 -1.80 16.38 -11.38
N GLY A 5 -3.04 16.63 -10.99
CA GLY A 5 -4.26 16.17 -11.66
C GLY A 5 -5.40 16.06 -10.63
N GLY A 6 -6.57 16.60 -10.96
CA GLY A 6 -7.77 16.35 -10.14
C GLY A 6 -8.06 14.85 -10.07
N LEU A 7 -8.65 14.40 -8.96
CA LEU A 7 -9.14 13.03 -8.87
C LEU A 7 -10.29 12.81 -9.84
N ARG A 8 -10.37 11.59 -10.37
CA ARG A 8 -11.38 11.19 -11.34
C ARG A 8 -12.59 10.57 -10.63
N ASP A 9 -13.65 11.34 -10.49
CA ASP A 9 -14.89 10.87 -9.87
C ASP A 9 -15.56 9.74 -10.67
N ASP A 10 -15.40 9.74 -12.00
CA ASP A 10 -16.01 8.76 -12.91
C ASP A 10 -15.50 7.32 -12.71
N VAL A 11 -14.33 7.16 -12.08
CA VAL A 11 -13.75 5.85 -11.72
C VAL A 11 -13.56 5.68 -10.21
N ASN A 12 -14.17 6.56 -9.41
CA ASN A 12 -14.01 6.58 -7.95
C ASN A 12 -12.52 6.57 -7.56
N GLU A 13 -11.76 7.50 -8.15
CA GLU A 13 -10.34 7.63 -7.86
C GLU A 13 -10.11 8.37 -6.54
N VAL A 14 -9.31 7.77 -5.67
CA VAL A 14 -9.00 8.30 -4.34
C VAL A 14 -7.50 8.31 -4.09
N VAL A 15 -7.06 9.04 -3.06
CA VAL A 15 -5.69 8.96 -2.56
C VAL A 15 -5.69 8.05 -1.33
N LEU A 16 -4.91 6.98 -1.41
CA LEU A 16 -4.72 6.04 -0.30
C LEU A 16 -3.22 5.80 -0.08
N MET A 17 -2.90 5.23 1.07
CA MET A 17 -1.51 4.94 1.45
C MET A 17 -1.21 3.45 1.43
N HIS A 18 0.07 3.13 1.24
CA HIS A 18 0.61 1.78 1.35
C HIS A 18 1.91 1.79 2.17
N GLY A 19 1.86 1.27 3.39
CA GLY A 19 3.03 1.00 4.23
C GLY A 19 3.74 -0.27 3.80
N MET A 20 5.07 -0.22 3.71
CA MET A 20 5.93 -1.35 3.36
C MET A 20 7.30 -1.22 4.00
N SER A 21 8.05 -2.32 4.09
CA SER A 21 9.45 -2.26 4.53
C SER A 21 10.34 -1.56 3.51
N HIS A 22 11.38 -0.90 4.01
CA HIS A 22 12.40 -0.27 3.17
C HIS A 22 13.12 -1.28 2.25
N GLU A 23 13.16 -2.56 2.65
CA GLU A 23 13.77 -3.66 1.90
C GLU A 23 13.10 -3.91 0.54
N VAL A 24 11.79 -3.71 0.44
CA VAL A 24 11.03 -3.93 -0.81
C VAL A 24 10.75 -2.65 -1.59
N LEU A 25 11.02 -1.48 -0.99
CA LEU A 25 10.67 -0.18 -1.56
C LEU A 25 11.28 0.06 -2.93
N LEU A 26 12.57 -0.24 -3.13
CA LEU A 26 13.21 -0.03 -4.43
C LEU A 26 12.57 -0.89 -5.53
N SER A 27 12.21 -2.13 -5.20
CA SER A 27 11.52 -3.04 -6.12
C SER A 27 10.15 -2.47 -6.52
N VAL A 28 9.36 -2.00 -5.56
CA VAL A 28 8.06 -1.38 -5.84
C VAL A 28 8.19 -0.08 -6.64
N LEU A 29 9.18 0.77 -6.34
CA LEU A 29 9.40 2.01 -7.09
C LEU A 29 9.80 1.73 -8.55
N LYS A 30 10.49 0.61 -8.81
CA LYS A 30 10.94 0.22 -10.13
C LYS A 30 9.86 -0.51 -10.93
N ASP A 31 9.22 -1.49 -10.32
CA ASP A 31 8.37 -2.48 -10.99
C ASP A 31 6.86 -2.26 -10.71
N GLY A 32 6.53 -1.30 -9.84
CA GLY A 32 5.17 -1.03 -9.39
C GLY A 32 4.68 -2.03 -8.35
N LEU A 33 3.54 -1.73 -7.73
CA LEU A 33 2.80 -2.69 -6.93
C LEU A 33 2.19 -3.75 -7.88
N ASN A 34 2.53 -5.02 -7.65
CA ASN A 34 2.14 -6.16 -8.48
C ASN A 34 1.76 -7.38 -7.63
N GLU A 35 1.35 -8.47 -8.28
CA GLU A 35 0.83 -9.69 -7.64
C GLU A 35 1.82 -10.36 -6.69
N ARG A 36 3.13 -10.13 -6.87
CA ARG A 36 4.14 -10.67 -5.96
C ARG A 36 4.00 -10.08 -4.57
N PHE A 37 3.49 -8.85 -4.45
CA PHE A 37 3.23 -8.17 -3.17
C PHE A 37 1.84 -8.47 -2.60
N ALA A 38 1.00 -9.19 -3.34
CA ALA A 38 -0.35 -9.51 -2.91
C ALA A 38 -0.33 -10.58 -1.81
N GLY A 39 -0.83 -10.25 -0.62
CA GLY A 39 -0.96 -11.20 0.49
C GLY A 39 0.35 -11.63 1.16
N LEU A 40 1.47 -10.93 0.94
CA LEU A 40 2.77 -11.25 1.55
C LEU A 40 2.86 -10.92 3.06
N ASN A 41 1.99 -10.05 3.59
CA ASN A 41 2.04 -9.55 4.97
C ASN A 41 0.84 -9.99 5.82
N ALA A 42 0.79 -9.52 7.07
CA ALA A 42 -0.27 -9.79 8.04
C ALA A 42 -1.68 -9.48 7.48
N GLY A 43 -2.33 -10.55 7.00
CA GLY A 43 -3.75 -10.61 6.69
C GLY A 43 -4.09 -10.35 5.22
N ALA A 44 -4.21 -11.43 4.44
CA ALA A 44 -5.01 -11.45 3.21
C ALA A 44 -6.53 -11.48 3.56
N ALA A 45 -6.97 -10.59 4.46
CA ALA A 45 -8.31 -10.58 5.06
C ALA A 45 -9.43 -10.49 4.00
N TYR A 46 -9.11 -9.89 2.86
CA TYR A 46 -9.99 -9.73 1.70
C TYR A 46 -9.41 -10.42 0.46
N GLY A 47 -8.53 -11.41 0.64
CA GLY A 47 -7.89 -12.17 -0.43
C GLY A 47 -6.53 -11.63 -0.87
N ASN A 48 -6.01 -12.22 -1.94
CA ASN A 48 -4.71 -11.87 -2.50
C ASN A 48 -4.87 -10.61 -3.34
N GLY A 49 -4.51 -9.47 -2.77
CA GLY A 49 -4.53 -8.17 -3.44
C GLY A 49 -3.56 -7.20 -2.79
N ILE A 50 -3.51 -5.99 -3.34
CA ILE A 50 -2.79 -4.86 -2.76
C ILE A 50 -3.70 -4.20 -1.74
N TYR A 51 -3.19 -4.00 -0.53
CA TYR A 51 -3.94 -3.40 0.57
C TYR A 51 -3.52 -1.94 0.71
N LEU A 52 -4.49 -1.05 0.73
CA LEU A 52 -4.28 0.38 0.91
C LEU A 52 -5.11 0.86 2.11
N ALA A 53 -4.70 1.93 2.76
CA ALA A 53 -5.44 2.52 3.88
C ALA A 53 -5.39 4.05 3.87
N GLU A 54 -6.45 4.68 4.37
CA GLU A 54 -6.56 6.13 4.57
C GLU A 54 -5.76 6.62 5.79
N ASP A 55 -5.59 5.75 6.78
CA ASP A 55 -4.95 6.08 8.05
C ASP A 55 -3.46 5.74 8.06
N ALA A 56 -2.61 6.72 8.40
CA ALA A 56 -1.16 6.53 8.44
C ALA A 56 -0.72 5.57 9.55
N GLY A 57 -1.40 5.56 10.70
CA GLY A 57 -1.12 4.64 11.81
C GLY A 57 -1.44 3.18 11.46
N LYS A 58 -2.43 2.95 10.58
CA LYS A 58 -2.68 1.62 10.02
C LYS A 58 -1.54 1.18 9.10
N ASN A 59 -1.02 2.08 8.27
CA ASN A 59 0.11 1.80 7.39
C ASN A 59 1.42 1.55 8.16
N ASP A 60 1.63 2.28 9.26
CA ASP A 60 2.78 2.11 10.17
C ASP A 60 2.89 0.68 10.75
N GLN A 61 1.78 -0.04 10.88
CA GLN A 61 1.80 -1.46 11.28
C GLN A 61 2.48 -2.38 10.25
N TYR A 62 2.75 -1.89 9.02
CA TYR A 62 3.28 -2.66 7.90
C TYR A 62 4.65 -2.18 7.40
N VAL A 63 5.21 -1.11 7.97
CA VAL A 63 6.51 -0.56 7.51
C VAL A 63 7.72 -1.34 8.02
N GLY A 64 7.51 -2.32 8.91
CA GLY A 64 8.58 -3.15 9.45
C GLY A 64 9.59 -2.37 10.31
N ALA A 65 10.84 -2.84 10.33
CA ALA A 65 11.93 -2.16 11.03
C ALA A 65 12.28 -0.82 10.35
N ALA A 66 12.83 0.11 11.13
CA ALA A 66 13.28 1.40 10.62
C ALA A 66 14.52 1.23 9.74
N ASP A 67 14.62 2.03 8.70
CA ASP A 67 15.85 2.24 7.95
C ASP A 67 16.75 3.16 8.79
N GLU A 68 17.71 2.55 9.49
CA GLU A 68 18.42 3.18 10.61
C GLU A 68 19.47 4.20 10.16
N CYS A 69 20.16 3.97 9.04
CA CYS A 69 21.29 4.80 8.62
C CYS A 69 21.55 4.76 7.11
N TYR A 70 22.21 5.81 6.61
CA TYR A 70 22.67 5.86 5.23
C TYR A 70 23.60 4.69 4.92
N ASN A 71 23.40 4.06 3.76
CA ASN A 71 24.19 2.94 3.28
C ASN A 71 24.65 3.30 1.86
N PRO A 72 25.93 3.61 1.65
CA PRO A 72 26.43 4.03 0.34
C PRO A 72 26.33 2.92 -0.71
N SER A 73 26.18 1.65 -0.32
CA SER A 73 25.99 0.52 -1.24
C SER A 73 24.51 0.28 -1.60
N SER A 74 23.57 0.95 -0.93
CA SER A 74 22.14 0.84 -1.21
C SER A 74 21.75 1.72 -2.40
N GLU A 75 21.29 1.13 -3.50
CA GLU A 75 20.79 1.90 -4.66
C GLU A 75 19.62 2.81 -4.26
N LEU A 76 18.74 2.35 -3.37
CA LEU A 76 17.65 3.17 -2.82
C LEU A 76 18.22 4.44 -2.17
N HIS A 77 19.24 4.30 -1.33
CA HIS A 77 19.79 5.43 -0.57
C HIS A 77 20.55 6.37 -1.49
N GLN A 78 21.28 5.84 -2.47
CA GLN A 78 21.90 6.67 -3.50
C GLN A 78 20.85 7.48 -4.27
N ARG A 79 19.67 6.92 -4.57
CA ARG A 79 18.61 7.65 -5.28
C ARG A 79 17.92 8.70 -4.42
N LEU A 80 17.61 8.38 -3.17
CA LEU A 80 16.88 9.28 -2.26
C LEU A 80 17.76 10.34 -1.60
N PHE A 81 19.05 10.08 -1.40
CA PHE A 81 19.94 10.91 -0.58
C PHE A 81 21.24 11.33 -1.30
N SER A 82 21.28 11.30 -2.64
CA SER A 82 22.46 11.74 -3.43
C SER A 82 22.61 13.27 -3.53
N GLY A 83 21.65 14.04 -3.04
CA GLY A 83 21.66 15.51 -3.09
C GLY A 83 22.03 16.15 -1.75
N ASN A 84 21.39 17.28 -1.46
CA ASN A 84 21.51 17.97 -0.17
C ASN A 84 20.67 17.31 0.95
N GLU A 85 19.94 16.26 0.62
CA GLU A 85 19.05 15.54 1.54
C GLU A 85 19.87 14.45 2.24
N GLN A 86 20.25 14.69 3.49
CA GLN A 86 20.91 13.69 4.32
C GLN A 86 19.88 12.67 4.82
N HIS A 87 20.27 11.39 4.86
CA HIS A 87 19.45 10.35 5.47
C HIS A 87 19.16 10.71 6.94
N PRO A 88 17.89 10.85 7.36
CA PRO A 88 17.54 11.44 8.65
C PRO A 88 17.76 10.50 9.85
N SER A 89 18.12 9.24 9.58
CA SER A 89 18.12 8.13 10.55
C SER A 89 16.70 7.75 10.97
N LYS A 90 16.50 6.46 11.30
CA LYS A 90 15.22 5.89 11.73
C LYS A 90 14.04 6.31 10.87
N VAL A 91 14.14 6.04 9.57
CA VAL A 91 13.09 6.41 8.61
C VAL A 91 12.22 5.22 8.25
N HIS A 92 10.93 5.49 8.11
CA HIS A 92 9.95 4.56 7.58
C HIS A 92 9.31 5.16 6.32
N TYR A 93 8.85 4.31 5.43
CA TYR A 93 8.35 4.73 4.12
C TYR A 93 6.88 4.35 3.93
N ILE A 94 6.08 5.32 3.51
CA ILE A 94 4.69 5.12 3.11
C ILE A 94 4.54 5.69 1.70
N LEU A 95 4.01 4.88 0.78
CA LEU A 95 3.66 5.35 -0.55
C LEU A 95 2.27 5.99 -0.53
N VAL A 96 2.15 7.16 -1.16
CA VAL A 96 0.86 7.81 -1.41
C VAL A 96 0.45 7.49 -2.85
N CYS A 97 -0.64 6.75 -2.99
CA CYS A 97 -1.11 6.17 -4.24
C CYS A 97 -2.43 6.83 -4.68
N ARG A 98 -2.54 7.19 -5.96
CA ARG A 98 -3.85 7.39 -6.59
C ARG A 98 -4.40 6.01 -6.96
N ALA A 99 -5.56 5.65 -6.42
CA ALA A 99 -6.19 4.35 -6.59
C ALA A 99 -7.57 4.52 -7.24
N ALA A 100 -7.78 3.88 -8.39
CA ALA A 100 -9.10 3.79 -9.01
C ALA A 100 -9.87 2.62 -8.38
N LEU A 101 -10.85 2.91 -7.53
CA LEU A 101 -11.63 1.87 -6.83
C LEU A 101 -12.74 1.29 -7.71
N GLY A 102 -13.19 2.03 -8.72
CA GLY A 102 -14.36 1.67 -9.53
C GLY A 102 -15.58 1.38 -8.65
N HIS A 103 -16.26 0.27 -8.93
CA HIS A 103 -17.35 -0.25 -8.12
C HIS A 103 -16.79 -1.08 -6.96
N HIS A 104 -16.72 -0.46 -5.79
CA HIS A 104 -16.23 -1.11 -4.58
C HIS A 104 -17.37 -1.86 -3.87
N VAL A 105 -17.00 -2.87 -3.07
CA VAL A 105 -17.90 -3.57 -2.15
C VAL A 105 -17.49 -3.24 -0.73
N ARG A 106 -18.44 -2.80 0.10
CA ARG A 106 -18.22 -2.50 1.52
C ARG A 106 -18.48 -3.75 2.36
N THR A 107 -17.64 -3.99 3.36
CA THR A 107 -17.76 -5.12 4.31
C THR A 107 -17.15 -4.76 5.65
N GLU A 108 -17.78 -5.23 6.73
CA GLU A 108 -17.23 -5.19 8.10
C GLU A 108 -16.62 -6.55 8.49
N MET A 109 -16.76 -7.56 7.64
CA MET A 109 -16.29 -8.93 7.88
C MET A 109 -15.15 -9.29 6.94
N SER A 110 -14.16 -10.03 7.45
CA SER A 110 -13.09 -10.64 6.65
C SER A 110 -13.49 -12.03 6.11
N LYS A 111 -12.69 -12.57 5.19
CA LYS A 111 -12.82 -13.96 4.71
C LYS A 111 -12.89 -14.96 5.88
N PRO A 112 -13.61 -16.09 5.72
CA PRO A 112 -14.36 -16.50 4.53
C PRO A 112 -15.82 -15.99 4.51
N LYS A 113 -16.27 -15.33 5.58
CA LYS A 113 -17.69 -14.95 5.77
C LYS A 113 -18.04 -13.57 5.22
N ALA A 114 -17.09 -12.87 4.59
CA ALA A 114 -17.30 -11.53 4.06
C ALA A 114 -18.52 -11.47 3.14
N THR A 115 -19.46 -10.58 3.48
CA THR A 115 -20.65 -10.26 2.69
C THR A 115 -20.69 -8.77 2.40
N GLY A 116 -21.27 -8.40 1.26
CA GLY A 116 -21.52 -6.99 0.95
C GLY A 116 -22.49 -6.38 1.94
N MET A 117 -22.18 -5.18 2.43
CA MET A 117 -23.09 -4.42 3.32
C MET A 117 -24.35 -3.94 2.60
N ASP A 118 -24.27 -3.79 1.27
CA ASP A 118 -25.35 -3.21 0.46
C ASP A 118 -26.42 -4.23 0.08
N ASP A 119 -26.04 -5.50 -0.12
CA ASP A 119 -26.93 -6.55 -0.63
C ASP A 119 -26.90 -7.86 0.18
N GLY A 120 -26.02 -7.96 1.20
CA GLY A 120 -25.83 -9.15 2.00
C GLY A 120 -25.22 -10.34 1.25
N ARG A 121 -24.78 -10.17 0.00
CA ARG A 121 -24.29 -11.29 -0.82
C ARG A 121 -22.86 -11.65 -0.46
N PRO A 122 -22.47 -12.94 -0.56
CA PRO A 122 -21.08 -13.35 -0.37
C PRO A 122 -20.14 -12.61 -1.35
N ILE A 123 -19.05 -12.06 -0.83
CA ILE A 123 -18.04 -11.33 -1.64
C ILE A 123 -17.14 -12.30 -2.39
N PHE A 124 -16.82 -13.43 -1.77
CA PHE A 124 -15.91 -14.41 -2.32
C PHE A 124 -16.65 -15.65 -2.82
N PRO A 125 -16.14 -16.30 -3.89
CA PRO A 125 -16.69 -17.57 -4.34
C PRO A 125 -16.72 -18.57 -3.18
N LYS A 126 -17.76 -19.40 -3.13
CA LYS A 126 -17.74 -20.58 -2.26
C LYS A 126 -16.61 -21.48 -2.74
N THR A 127 -15.64 -21.75 -1.89
CA THR A 127 -14.62 -22.76 -2.17
C THR A 127 -15.33 -24.09 -2.46
N PRO A 128 -15.00 -24.81 -3.55
CA PRO A 128 -15.56 -26.13 -3.81
C PRO A 128 -15.24 -27.12 -2.68
#